data_AF-A0A7S1ZVZ2-F1
#
_entry.id   AF-A0A7S1ZVZ2-F1
#
_cell.length_a   1.000
_cell.length_b   1.000
_cell.length_c   1.000
_cell.angle_alpha   90.00
_cell.angle_beta   90.00
_cell.angle_gamma   90.00
#
_symmetry.space_group_name_H-M   'P 1'
#
loop_
_entity.id
_entity.type
_entity.pdbx_description
1 polymer ?
#
loop_
_entity_poly.entity_id
_entity_poly.type
_entity_poly.pdbx_seq_one_letter_code
_entity_poly.pdbx_strand_id
1 'polypeptide(L)'
;DALRDAYRPKFPELEDLLPDPIQYKNAVVAIGTDEMDLTRVNDALNDVLNSNQILTVSVAGSTTSGRPLTPEESVRTNDAVTYLNDVVSMRDELTRHVETGMEGLAPSVCALVGPSVAARLLGLAGGLSELARIP
;
A
#
# COMPACT_ATOMS: atom_id res chain seq x y z
N ASP A 1 -7.83 -4.60 6.22
CA ASP A 1 -9.18 -4.65 6.82
C ASP A 1 -9.41 -3.55 7.86
N ALA A 2 -8.61 -3.47 8.94
CA ALA A 2 -8.79 -2.43 9.97
C ALA A 2 -8.90 -0.97 9.44
N LEU A 3 -8.07 -0.59 8.46
CA LEU A 3 -8.16 0.75 7.83
C LEU A 3 -9.44 0.93 7.00
N ARG A 4 -9.91 -0.13 6.31
CA ARG A 4 -11.13 -0.09 5.51
C ARG A 4 -12.34 0.10 6.42
N ASP A 5 -12.41 -0.69 7.50
CA ASP A 5 -13.49 -0.60 8.48
C ASP A 5 -13.53 0.76 9.18
N ALA A 6 -12.37 1.35 9.49
CA ALA A 6 -12.28 2.66 10.12
C ALA A 6 -12.70 3.81 9.18
N TYR A 7 -12.43 3.71 7.88
CA TYR A 7 -12.70 4.77 6.90
C TYR A 7 -14.05 4.64 6.18
N ARG A 8 -14.65 3.45 6.20
CA ARG A 8 -15.96 3.16 5.58
C ARG A 8 -17.08 4.13 5.96
N PRO A 9 -17.19 4.65 7.20
CA PRO A 9 -18.24 5.63 7.53
C PRO A 9 -18.13 6.96 6.75
N LYS A 10 -16.93 7.29 6.27
CA LYS A 10 -16.66 8.52 5.50
C LYS A 10 -16.77 8.32 4.00
N PHE A 11 -16.21 7.24 3.49
CA PHE A 11 -16.22 6.98 2.04
C PHE A 11 -16.32 5.48 1.77
N PRO A 12 -17.54 4.89 1.88
CA PRO A 12 -17.71 3.46 1.73
C PRO A 12 -17.38 2.97 0.32
N GLU A 13 -17.61 3.80 -0.71
CA GLU A 13 -17.37 3.41 -2.09
C GLU A 13 -15.87 3.32 -2.45
N LEU A 14 -14.98 3.90 -1.63
CA LEU A 14 -13.53 3.92 -1.91
C LEU A 14 -12.93 2.51 -1.95
N GLU A 15 -13.48 1.55 -1.20
CA GLU A 15 -12.98 0.17 -1.14
C GLU A 15 -13.22 -0.59 -2.44
N ASP A 16 -14.33 -0.31 -3.13
CA ASP A 16 -14.68 -0.91 -4.42
C ASP A 16 -13.89 -0.26 -5.57
N LEU A 17 -13.61 1.04 -5.45
CA LEU A 17 -12.85 1.80 -6.45
C LEU A 17 -11.35 1.48 -6.43
N LEU A 18 -10.78 1.23 -5.25
CA LEU A 18 -9.36 0.99 -5.04
C LEU A 18 -9.12 -0.36 -4.37
N PRO A 19 -9.09 -1.47 -5.15
CA PRO A 19 -8.83 -2.80 -4.61
C PRO A 19 -7.39 -2.96 -4.10
N ASP A 20 -6.43 -2.21 -4.64
CA ASP A 20 -5.04 -2.23 -4.20
C ASP A 20 -4.88 -1.62 -2.79
N PRO A 21 -4.36 -2.37 -1.81
CA PRO A 21 -4.25 -1.89 -0.43
C PRO A 21 -3.33 -0.69 -0.24
N ILE A 22 -2.27 -0.57 -1.05
CA ILE A 22 -1.30 0.53 -0.94
C ILE A 22 -1.88 1.80 -1.53
N GLN A 23 -2.51 1.70 -2.71
CA GLN A 23 -3.24 2.81 -3.34
C GLN A 23 -4.39 3.27 -2.46
N TYR A 24 -5.18 2.35 -1.89
CA TYR A 24 -6.25 2.68 -0.94
C TYR A 24 -5.70 3.46 0.26
N LYS A 25 -4.65 2.95 0.92
CA LYS A 25 -4.02 3.63 2.07
C LYS A 25 -3.53 5.04 1.68
N ASN A 26 -2.83 5.16 0.56
CA ASN A 26 -2.31 6.44 0.09
C ASN A 26 -3.44 7.42 -0.27
N ALA A 27 -4.53 6.94 -0.87
CA ALA A 27 -5.72 7.75 -1.16
C ALA A 27 -6.41 8.23 0.13
N VAL A 28 -6.55 7.37 1.15
CA VAL A 28 -7.06 7.76 2.47
C VAL A 28 -6.22 8.87 3.10
N VAL A 29 -4.89 8.78 2.97
CA VAL A 29 -3.97 9.83 3.45
C VAL A 29 -4.13 11.14 2.66
N ALA A 30 -4.24 11.05 1.33
CA ALA A 30 -4.40 12.22 0.47
C ALA A 30 -5.74 12.93 0.67
N ILE A 31 -6.83 12.17 0.86
CA ILE A 31 -8.18 12.70 1.13
C ILE A 31 -8.29 13.24 2.57
N GLY A 32 -7.57 12.63 3.51
CA GLY A 32 -7.57 13.03 4.90
C GLY A 32 -8.88 12.77 5.63
N THR A 33 -8.95 13.20 6.88
CA THR A 33 -10.10 12.93 7.75
C THR A 33 -11.15 14.04 7.75
N ASP A 34 -10.75 15.30 7.70
CA ASP A 34 -11.65 16.45 7.84
C ASP A 34 -12.09 17.05 6.49
N GLU A 35 -11.34 16.81 5.41
CA GLU A 35 -11.66 17.38 4.10
C GLU A 35 -12.79 16.58 3.44
N MET A 36 -13.91 17.25 3.14
CA MET A 36 -15.00 16.68 2.34
C MET A 36 -14.93 17.08 0.86
N ASP A 37 -14.15 18.12 0.54
CA ASP A 37 -14.02 18.61 -0.82
C ASP A 37 -12.82 17.94 -1.51
N LEU A 38 -13.11 16.89 -2.27
CA LEU A 38 -12.12 16.15 -3.04
C LEU A 38 -11.42 17.00 -4.11
N THR A 39 -11.99 18.14 -4.51
CA THR A 39 -11.37 19.01 -5.52
C THR A 39 -10.09 19.68 -5.02
N ARG A 40 -9.94 19.85 -3.69
CA ARG A 40 -8.78 20.48 -3.04
C ARG A 40 -7.59 19.53 -2.89
N VAL A 41 -7.84 18.23 -2.95
CA VAL A 41 -6.83 17.16 -2.77
C VAL A 41 -6.47 16.49 -4.10
N ASN A 42 -7.00 16.97 -5.23
CA ASN A 42 -6.72 16.41 -6.55
C ASN A 42 -5.22 16.37 -6.86
N ASP A 43 -4.45 17.37 -6.45
CA ASP A 43 -2.99 17.40 -6.67
C ASP A 43 -2.29 16.27 -5.89
N ALA A 44 -2.67 16.04 -4.63
CA ALA A 44 -2.13 14.94 -3.82
C ALA A 44 -2.59 13.56 -4.31
N LEU A 45 -3.78 13.48 -4.92
CA LEU A 45 -4.28 12.25 -5.53
C LEU A 45 -3.60 11.92 -6.86
N ASN A 46 -3.11 12.92 -7.61
CA ASN A 46 -2.34 12.71 -8.85
C ASN A 46 -1.02 11.96 -8.61
N ASP A 47 -0.42 12.08 -7.43
CA ASP A 47 0.79 11.35 -7.07
C ASP A 47 0.52 9.85 -6.77
N VAL A 48 -0.76 9.49 -6.57
CA VAL A 48 -1.15 8.17 -6.06
C VAL A 48 -2.00 7.37 -7.06
N LEU A 49 -2.86 8.06 -7.81
CA LEU A 49 -3.89 7.49 -8.67
C LEU A 49 -3.75 8.02 -10.11
N ASN A 50 -4.20 7.23 -11.08
CA ASN A 50 -4.27 7.71 -12.46
C ASN A 50 -5.48 8.64 -12.67
N SER A 51 -5.45 9.45 -13.73
CA SER A 51 -6.51 10.45 -13.98
C SER A 51 -7.92 9.86 -14.09
N ASN A 52 -8.07 8.61 -14.56
CA ASN A 52 -9.36 7.93 -14.65
C ASN A 52 -9.88 7.52 -13.25
N GLN A 53 -8.99 7.00 -12.40
CA GLN A 53 -9.30 6.69 -11.00
C GLN A 53 -9.66 7.95 -10.23
N ILE A 54 -8.93 9.05 -10.40
CA ILE A 54 -9.23 10.34 -9.76
C ILE A 54 -10.63 10.82 -10.13
N LEU A 55 -10.95 10.84 -11.43
CA LEU A 55 -12.27 11.26 -11.89
C LEU A 55 -13.38 10.39 -11.29
N THR A 56 -13.17 9.08 -11.24
CA THR A 56 -14.13 8.14 -10.63
C THR A 56 -14.28 8.39 -9.13
N VAL A 57 -13.19 8.58 -8.41
CA VAL A 57 -13.18 8.88 -6.96
C VAL A 57 -13.82 10.25 -6.67
N SER A 58 -13.55 11.28 -7.46
CA SER A 58 -14.16 12.61 -7.31
C SER A 58 -15.67 12.59 -7.56
N VAL A 59 -16.13 11.85 -8.59
CA VAL A 59 -17.57 11.70 -8.89
C VAL A 59 -18.26 10.90 -7.78
N ALA A 60 -17.65 9.79 -7.34
CA ALA A 60 -18.17 8.98 -6.25
C ALA A 60 -18.20 9.76 -4.94
N GLY A 61 -17.18 10.56 -4.62
CA GLY A 61 -17.17 11.37 -3.41
C GLY A 61 -18.12 12.57 -3.46
N SER A 62 -18.46 13.08 -4.65
CA SER A 62 -19.52 14.10 -4.80
C SER A 62 -20.92 13.53 -4.57
N THR A 63 -21.08 12.21 -4.70
CA THR A 63 -22.35 11.48 -4.54
C THR A 63 -22.33 10.52 -3.35
N THR A 64 -21.26 10.56 -2.55
CA THR A 64 -21.08 9.63 -1.43
C THR A 64 -22.14 9.89 -0.36
N SER A 65 -22.64 8.79 0.20
CA SER A 65 -23.56 8.81 1.34
C SER A 65 -22.84 8.92 2.69
N GLY A 66 -21.51 9.04 2.67
CA GLY A 66 -20.68 9.09 3.86
C GLY A 66 -20.87 10.34 4.73
N ARG A 67 -20.30 10.29 5.93
CA ARG A 67 -20.29 11.40 6.89
C ARG A 67 -18.87 11.74 7.33
N PRO A 68 -18.63 12.95 7.86
CA PRO A 68 -17.38 13.23 8.55
C PRO A 68 -17.13 12.20 9.66
N LEU A 69 -15.88 11.76 9.78
CA LEU A 69 -15.47 10.88 10.87
C LEU A 69 -15.54 11.63 12.20
N THR A 70 -15.93 10.95 13.28
CA THR A 70 -15.80 11.51 14.62
C THR A 70 -14.32 11.62 15.01
N PRO A 71 -13.97 12.43 16.02
CA PRO A 71 -12.58 12.52 16.48
C PRO A 71 -11.98 11.16 16.84
N GLU A 72 -12.76 10.26 17.45
CA GLU A 72 -12.32 8.90 17.80
C GLU A 72 -12.13 8.00 16.57
N GLU A 73 -12.96 8.14 15.54
CA GLU A 73 -12.81 7.43 14.26
C GLU A 73 -11.61 7.95 13.46
N SER A 74 -11.37 9.27 13.53
CA SER A 74 -10.21 9.93 12.92
C SER A 74 -8.90 9.42 13.49
N VAL A 75 -8.78 9.40 14.82
CA VAL A 75 -7.61 8.86 15.51
C VAL A 75 -7.37 7.41 15.12
N ARG A 76 -8.41 6.56 15.16
CA ARG A 76 -8.29 5.15 14.75
C ARG A 76 -7.84 4.98 13.31
N THR A 77 -8.35 5.81 12.39
CA THR A 77 -7.93 5.79 10.98
C THR A 77 -6.45 6.16 10.87
N ASN A 78 -6.02 7.21 11.54
CA ASN A 78 -4.63 7.69 11.49
C ASN A 78 -3.65 6.69 12.13
N ASP A 79 -4.04 6.06 13.24
CA ASP A 79 -3.27 4.99 13.88
C ASP A 79 -3.13 3.78 12.94
N ALA A 80 -4.21 3.39 12.27
CA ALA A 80 -4.18 2.30 11.29
C ALA A 80 -3.28 2.62 10.08
N VAL A 81 -3.32 3.86 9.57
CA VAL A 81 -2.41 4.33 8.51
C VAL A 81 -0.96 4.26 8.97
N THR A 82 -0.67 4.76 10.18
CA THR A 82 0.68 4.79 10.74
C THR A 82 1.23 3.37 10.89
N TYR A 83 0.43 2.49 11.48
CA TYR A 83 0.77 1.07 11.60
C TYR A 83 1.06 0.41 10.25
N LEU A 84 0.23 0.67 9.23
CA LEU A 84 0.48 0.14 7.89
C LEU A 84 1.76 0.68 7.26
N ASN A 85 2.10 1.95 7.48
CA ASN A 85 3.36 2.53 7.03
C ASN A 85 4.56 1.86 7.70
N ASP A 86 4.49 1.62 9.00
CA ASP A 86 5.55 0.95 9.74
C ASP A 86 5.77 -0.48 9.23
N VAL A 87 4.70 -1.24 9.03
CA VAL A 87 4.78 -2.60 8.48
C VAL A 87 5.37 -2.62 7.07
N VAL A 88 4.97 -1.69 6.21
CA VAL A 88 5.51 -1.58 4.85
C VAL A 88 7.00 -1.20 4.89
N SER A 89 7.39 -0.26 5.75
CA SER A 89 8.79 0.14 5.94
C SER A 89 9.65 -1.03 6.43
N MET A 90 9.18 -1.78 7.43
CA MET A 90 9.86 -2.97 7.95
C MET A 90 10.03 -4.05 6.89
N ARG A 91 9.00 -4.29 6.07
CA ARG A 91 9.08 -5.23 4.94
C ARG A 91 10.17 -4.79 3.95
N ASP A 92 10.24 -3.51 3.63
CA ASP A 92 11.21 -2.98 2.68
C ASP A 92 12.64 -3.04 3.25
N GLU A 93 12.81 -2.78 4.54
CA GLU A 93 14.08 -2.93 5.23
C GLU A 93 14.56 -4.39 5.22
N LEU A 94 13.69 -5.34 5.55
CA LEU A 94 14.00 -6.77 5.49
C LEU A 94 14.36 -7.21 4.07
N THR A 95 13.60 -6.75 3.07
CA THR A 95 13.86 -7.06 1.67
C THR A 95 15.24 -6.56 1.26
N ARG A 96 15.56 -5.30 1.58
CA ARG A 96 16.87 -4.71 1.30
C ARG A 96 18.01 -5.44 2.02
N HIS A 97 17.78 -5.86 3.26
CA HIS A 97 18.76 -6.62 4.04
C HIS A 97 19.09 -7.95 3.36
N VAL A 98 18.07 -8.70 2.93
CA VAL A 98 18.26 -9.96 2.21
C VAL A 98 18.95 -9.72 0.86
N GLU A 99 18.55 -8.70 0.11
CA GLU A 99 19.17 -8.34 -1.17
C GLU A 99 20.67 -8.04 -1.01
N THR A 100 21.04 -7.29 0.01
CA THR A 100 22.45 -6.95 0.32
C THR A 100 23.24 -8.19 0.71
N GLY A 101 22.63 -9.13 1.46
CA GLY A 101 23.26 -10.40 1.84
C GLY A 101 23.31 -11.43 0.70
N MET A 102 22.48 -11.29 -0.33
CA MET A 102 22.34 -12.28 -1.40
C MET A 102 23.59 -12.41 -2.27
N GLU A 103 24.33 -11.32 -2.50
CA GLU A 103 25.61 -11.36 -3.21
C GLU A 103 26.65 -12.24 -2.49
N GLY A 104 26.61 -12.27 -1.16
CA GLY A 104 27.47 -13.15 -0.35
C GLY A 104 26.99 -14.60 -0.29
N LEU A 105 25.67 -14.83 -0.32
CA LEU A 105 25.08 -16.17 -0.17
C LEU A 105 25.01 -16.94 -1.50
N ALA A 106 24.71 -16.27 -2.60
CA ALA A 106 24.47 -16.89 -3.90
C ALA A 106 24.97 -16.00 -5.06
N PRO A 107 26.29 -15.77 -5.19
CA PRO A 107 26.86 -14.86 -6.18
C PRO A 107 26.55 -15.28 -7.62
N SER A 108 26.49 -16.58 -7.92
CA SER A 108 26.16 -17.11 -9.24
C SER A 108 24.71 -16.83 -9.65
N VAL A 109 23.78 -16.92 -8.70
CA VAL A 109 22.36 -16.62 -8.94
C VAL A 109 22.16 -15.11 -9.08
N CYS A 110 22.80 -14.31 -8.23
CA CYS A 110 22.82 -12.85 -8.37
C CYS A 110 23.38 -12.39 -9.71
N ALA A 111 24.46 -13.00 -10.21
CA ALA A 111 25.03 -12.66 -11.50
C ALA A 111 24.08 -12.94 -12.68
N LEU A 112 23.14 -13.89 -12.54
CA LEU A 112 22.23 -14.29 -13.59
C LEU A 112 20.95 -13.43 -13.63
N VAL A 113 20.34 -13.18 -12.46
CA VAL A 113 19.02 -12.52 -12.36
C VAL A 113 19.02 -11.23 -11.54
N GLY A 114 20.14 -10.89 -10.90
CA GLY A 114 20.27 -9.77 -9.99
C GLY A 114 19.89 -10.12 -8.54
N PRO A 115 20.42 -9.39 -7.54
CA PRO A 115 20.19 -9.67 -6.11
C PRO A 115 18.72 -9.61 -5.69
N SER A 116 17.94 -8.66 -6.24
CA SER A 116 16.51 -8.51 -5.93
C SER A 116 15.67 -9.69 -6.39
N VAL A 117 15.89 -10.16 -7.63
CA VAL A 117 15.15 -11.30 -8.17
C VAL A 117 15.60 -12.59 -7.48
N ALA A 118 16.91 -12.76 -7.24
CA ALA A 118 17.46 -13.90 -6.50
C ALA A 118 16.88 -14.00 -5.08
N ALA A 119 16.80 -12.88 -4.34
CA ALA A 119 16.21 -12.83 -3.01
C ALA A 119 14.74 -13.25 -3.00
N ARG A 120 13.95 -12.78 -3.98
CA ARG A 120 12.54 -13.15 -4.13
C ARG A 120 12.38 -14.62 -4.46
N LEU A 121 13.18 -15.16 -5.39
CA LEU A 121 13.16 -16.59 -5.74
C LEU A 121 13.51 -17.47 -4.54
N LEU A 122 14.52 -17.07 -3.77
CA LEU A 122 14.90 -17.78 -2.55
C LEU A 122 13.79 -17.74 -1.49
N GLY A 123 13.14 -16.58 -1.33
CA GLY A 123 11.98 -16.43 -0.44
C GLY A 123 10.78 -17.28 -0.86
N LEU A 124 10.52 -17.40 -2.17
CA LEU A 124 9.44 -18.23 -2.71
C LEU A 124 9.76 -19.74 -2.61
N ALA A 125 11.01 -20.12 -2.87
CA ALA A 125 11.45 -21.51 -2.79
C ALA A 125 11.59 -22.02 -1.35
N GLY A 126 11.69 -21.12 -0.36
CA GLY A 126 11.89 -21.48 1.05
C GLY A 126 13.35 -21.79 1.43
N GLY A 127 14.31 -21.33 0.62
CA GLY A 127 15.74 -21.47 0.87
C GLY A 127 16.54 -21.92 -0.36
N LEU A 128 17.87 -21.85 -0.26
CA LEU A 128 18.77 -22.12 -1.38
C LEU A 128 18.73 -23.59 -1.82
N SER A 129 18.65 -24.53 -0.87
CA SER A 129 18.60 -25.98 -1.15
C SER A 129 17.32 -26.38 -1.88
N GLU A 130 16.19 -25.77 -1.52
CA GLU A 130 14.91 -26.00 -2.18
C GLU A 130 14.88 -25.33 -3.55
N LEU A 131 15.46 -24.13 -3.68
CA LEU A 131 15.62 -23.47 -4.99
C LEU A 131 16.42 -24.32 -5.97
N ALA A 132 17.46 -25.01 -5.53
CA ALA A 132 18.27 -25.92 -6.36
C ALA A 132 17.53 -27.21 -6.77
N ARG A 133 16.41 -27.55 -6.11
CA ARG A 133 15.58 -28.72 -6.40
C ARG A 133 14.40 -28.42 -7.30
N ILE A 134 14.04 -27.14 -7.47
CA ILE A 134 13.01 -26.70 -8.41
C ILE A 134 13.60 -26.83 -9.83
N PRO A 135 12.96 -27.62 -10.72
CA PRO A 135 13.45 -27.83 -12.09
C PRO A 135 13.32 -26.59 -12.98
#